data_AF-A0A914LUL6-F1
#
_entry.id   AF-A0A914LUL6-F1
#
_cell.length_a   1.000
_cell.length_b   1.000
_cell.length_c   1.000
_cell.angle_alpha   90.00
_cell.angle_beta   90.00
_cell.angle_gamma   90.00
#
_symmetry.space_group_name_H-M   'P 1'
#
loop_
_entity.id
_entity.type
_entity.pdbx_description
1 polymer ?
#
loop_
_entity_poly.entity_id
_entity_poly.type
_entity_poly.pdbx_seq_one_letter_code
_entity_poly.pdbx_strand_id
1 'polypeptide(L)'
;MQPEWECGTDNFTKELAKKTIQLTCPNDKTQINTCCINHDSCYDQQNGRKSCDENFCGCLKNATYGNKECSTDGKLFCMSVKLFGEPAYKAAGKQKTTTTTSSMANDNEGCE
;
A
#
# COMPACT_ATOMS: atom_id res chain seq x y z
N MET A 1 14.56 13.07 -8.13
CA MET A 1 14.08 12.93 -6.74
C MET A 1 13.26 11.64 -6.69
N GLN A 2 13.57 10.71 -5.79
CA GLN A 2 12.77 9.48 -5.64
C GLN A 2 11.57 9.78 -4.72
N PRO A 3 10.37 9.22 -5.00
CA PRO A 3 9.22 9.41 -4.12
C PRO A 3 9.48 8.82 -2.73
N GLU A 4 8.78 9.35 -1.72
CA GLU A 4 8.77 8.80 -0.37
C GLU A 4 8.29 7.35 -0.38
N TRP A 5 8.82 6.53 0.53
CA TRP A 5 8.51 5.11 0.58
C TRP A 5 7.13 4.87 1.19
N GLU A 6 6.23 4.27 0.42
CA GLU A 6 4.83 4.07 0.82
C GLU A 6 4.45 2.62 1.05
N CYS A 7 5.26 1.63 0.64
CA CYS A 7 4.91 0.23 0.88
C CYS A 7 4.85 -0.09 2.39
N GLY A 8 3.65 -0.24 2.94
CA GLY A 8 3.39 -0.57 4.34
C GLY A 8 2.19 0.22 4.87
N THR A 9 1.56 -0.27 5.95
CA THR A 9 0.34 0.36 6.50
C THR A 9 0.62 1.34 7.62
N ASP A 10 1.79 1.24 8.26
CA ASP A 10 2.23 2.08 9.37
C ASP A 10 3.75 2.32 9.29
N ASN A 11 4.28 3.21 10.13
CA ASN A 11 5.70 3.58 10.08
C ASN A 11 6.64 2.39 10.29
N PHE A 12 6.27 1.43 11.13
CA PHE A 12 7.12 0.27 11.41
C PHE A 12 7.19 -0.66 10.19
N THR A 13 6.03 -1.01 9.64
CA THR A 13 5.93 -1.87 8.45
C THR A 13 6.51 -1.22 7.21
N LYS A 14 6.35 0.11 7.05
CA LYS A 14 7.00 0.89 5.99
C LYS A 14 8.52 0.83 6.08
N GLU A 15 9.09 1.11 7.25
CA GLU A 15 10.55 1.07 7.42
C GLU A 15 11.12 -0.35 7.29
N LEU A 16 10.40 -1.37 7.76
CA LEU A 16 10.80 -2.76 7.56
C LEU A 16 10.82 -3.14 6.08
N ALA A 17 9.73 -2.88 5.34
CA ALA A 17 9.64 -3.18 3.92
C ALA A 17 10.71 -2.43 3.11
N LYS A 18 10.93 -1.16 3.42
CA LYS A 18 11.98 -0.32 2.80
C LYS A 18 13.37 -0.90 3.00
N LYS A 19 13.71 -1.31 4.23
CA LYS A 19 15.01 -1.91 4.55
C LYS A 19 15.20 -3.24 3.84
N THR A 20 14.19 -4.10 3.81
CA THR A 20 14.23 -5.36 3.06
C THR A 20 14.55 -5.11 1.59
N ILE A 21 13.74 -4.28 0.92
CA ILE A 21 13.93 -3.99 -0.52
C ILE A 21 15.24 -3.25 -0.80
N GLN A 22 15.71 -2.39 0.10
CA GLN A 22 17.01 -1.75 -0.05
C GLN A 22 18.18 -2.74 0.00
N LEU A 23 18.03 -3.86 0.73
CA LEU A 23 19.05 -4.90 0.84
C LEU A 23 18.95 -5.94 -0.28
N THR A 24 17.74 -6.39 -0.62
CA THR A 24 17.52 -7.46 -1.62
C THR A 24 17.40 -6.94 -3.04
N CYS A 25 16.81 -5.75 -3.21
CA CYS A 25 16.32 -5.23 -4.48
C CYS A 25 16.59 -3.74 -4.69
N PRO A 26 17.83 -3.24 -4.47
CA PRO A 26 18.12 -1.82 -4.49
C PRO A 26 17.83 -1.15 -5.84
N ASN A 27 18.04 -1.88 -6.94
CA ASN A 27 17.82 -1.37 -8.30
C ASN A 27 16.33 -1.28 -8.67
N ASP A 28 15.49 -2.13 -8.09
CA ASP A 28 14.05 -2.21 -8.36
C ASP A 28 13.22 -1.42 -7.32
N LYS A 29 13.87 -0.87 -6.29
CA LYS A 29 13.25 -0.15 -5.16
C LYS A 29 12.27 0.93 -5.62
N THR A 30 12.63 1.70 -6.64
CA THR A 30 11.78 2.79 -7.13
C THR A 30 10.51 2.24 -7.78
N GLN A 31 10.66 1.22 -8.63
CA GLN A 31 9.55 0.62 -9.37
C GLN A 31 8.60 -0.11 -8.42
N ILE A 32 9.14 -0.83 -7.43
CA ILE A 32 8.36 -1.48 -6.36
C ILE A 32 7.56 -0.44 -5.58
N ASN A 33 8.20 0.68 -5.19
CA ASN A 33 7.51 1.73 -4.45
C ASN A 33 6.39 2.39 -5.26
N THR A 34 6.60 2.61 -6.57
CA THR A 34 5.55 3.09 -7.48
C THR A 34 4.33 2.17 -7.48
N CYS A 35 4.53 0.85 -7.39
CA CYS A 35 3.40 -0.09 -7.26
C CYS A 35 2.60 0.13 -5.98
N CYS A 36 3.27 0.42 -4.86
CA CYS A 36 2.61 0.67 -3.58
C CYS A 36 1.82 1.98 -3.60
N ILE A 37 2.40 3.06 -4.11
CA ILE A 37 1.72 4.35 -4.28
C ILE A 37 0.42 4.19 -5.10
N ASN A 38 0.49 3.42 -6.19
CA ASN A 38 -0.68 3.17 -7.04
C ASN A 38 -1.72 2.27 -6.33
N HIS A 39 -1.28 1.32 -5.51
CA HIS A 39 -2.17 0.44 -4.73
C HIS A 39 -2.90 1.21 -3.63
N ASP A 40 -2.20 2.06 -2.88
CA ASP A 40 -2.78 2.93 -1.86
C ASP A 40 -3.79 3.90 -2.49
N SER A 41 -3.46 4.52 -3.62
CA SER A 41 -4.40 5.36 -4.37
C SER A 41 -5.64 4.58 -4.85
N CYS A 42 -5.48 3.33 -5.27
CA CYS A 42 -6.60 2.45 -5.64
C CYS A 42 -7.50 2.14 -4.43
N TYR A 43 -6.89 1.93 -3.26
CA TYR A 43 -7.57 1.75 -1.98
C TYR A 43 -8.33 3.01 -1.59
N ASP A 44 -7.72 4.19 -1.64
CA ASP A 44 -8.37 5.48 -1.33
C ASP A 44 -9.57 5.76 -2.24
N GLN A 45 -9.46 5.40 -3.52
CA GLN A 45 -10.54 5.54 -4.50
C GLN A 45 -11.67 4.53 -4.29
N GLN A 46 -11.42 3.47 -3.51
CA GLN A 46 -12.36 2.37 -3.25
C GLN A 46 -12.74 1.61 -4.54
N ASN A 47 -11.78 1.35 -5.42
CA ASN A 47 -11.99 0.67 -6.72
C ASN A 47 -12.21 -0.86 -6.59
N GLY A 48 -12.43 -1.37 -5.37
CA GLY A 48 -12.60 -2.78 -5.07
C GLY A 48 -11.28 -3.47 -4.73
N ARG A 49 -11.18 -4.00 -3.50
CA ARG A 49 -9.97 -4.63 -2.96
C ARG A 49 -9.33 -5.65 -3.91
N LYS A 50 -10.13 -6.59 -4.42
CA LYS A 50 -9.63 -7.65 -5.31
C LYS A 50 -8.97 -7.08 -6.57
N SER A 51 -9.59 -6.07 -7.18
CA SER A 51 -9.03 -5.43 -8.39
C SER A 51 -7.75 -4.68 -8.07
N CYS A 52 -7.72 -3.92 -6.98
CA CYS A 52 -6.51 -3.24 -6.51
C CYS A 52 -5.37 -4.22 -6.23
N ASP A 53 -5.64 -5.31 -5.50
CA ASP A 53 -4.64 -6.33 -5.17
C ASP A 53 -4.10 -7.04 -6.42
N GLU A 54 -4.97 -7.36 -7.39
CA GLU A 54 -4.54 -7.98 -8.66
C GLU A 54 -3.69 -7.04 -9.52
N ASN A 55 -4.06 -5.76 -9.60
CA ASN A 55 -3.28 -4.73 -10.30
C ASN A 55 -1.91 -4.53 -9.62
N PHE A 56 -1.88 -4.50 -8.30
CA PHE A 56 -0.63 -4.42 -7.52
C PHE A 56 0.28 -5.61 -7.78
N CYS A 57 -0.26 -6.84 -7.74
CA CYS A 57 0.50 -8.05 -8.05
C CYS A 57 1.07 -8.02 -9.48
N GLY A 58 0.30 -7.53 -10.46
CA GLY A 58 0.77 -7.35 -11.84
C GLY A 58 1.89 -6.31 -11.94
N CYS A 59 1.75 -5.19 -11.23
CA CYS A 59 2.77 -4.16 -11.16
C CYS A 59 4.08 -4.69 -10.59
N LEU A 60 4.04 -5.40 -9.45
CA LEU A 60 5.23 -5.99 -8.82
C LEU A 60 5.92 -6.99 -9.74
N LYS A 61 5.16 -7.85 -10.42
CA LYS A 61 5.71 -8.80 -11.40
C LYS A 61 6.52 -8.10 -12.49
N ASN A 62 6.05 -6.94 -12.96
CA ASN A 62 6.73 -6.15 -13.99
C ASN A 62 7.93 -5.39 -13.40
N ALA A 63 7.77 -4.80 -12.21
CA ALA A 63 8.82 -4.05 -11.51
C ALA A 63 10.05 -4.92 -11.21
N THR A 64 9.85 -6.22 -10.99
CA THR A 64 10.93 -7.17 -10.64
C THR A 64 11.25 -8.12 -11.79
N TYR A 65 10.84 -7.81 -13.02
CA TYR A 65 11.05 -8.70 -14.17
C TYR A 65 12.55 -8.92 -14.43
N GLY A 66 12.96 -10.16 -14.69
CA GLY A 66 14.36 -10.51 -14.93
C GLY A 66 15.21 -10.69 -13.66
N ASN A 67 14.70 -10.32 -12.48
CA ASN A 67 15.38 -10.48 -11.19
C ASN A 67 14.66 -11.53 -10.31
N LYS A 68 15.27 -12.70 -10.12
CA LYS A 68 14.64 -13.82 -9.39
C LYS A 68 14.43 -13.54 -7.91
N GLU A 69 15.39 -12.88 -7.27
CA GLU A 69 15.31 -12.53 -5.85
C GLU A 69 14.18 -11.52 -5.64
N CYS A 70 14.16 -10.46 -6.44
CA CYS A 70 13.10 -9.46 -6.37
C CYS A 70 11.73 -9.99 -6.77
N SER A 71 11.66 -10.93 -7.71
CA SER A 71 10.42 -11.62 -8.02
C SER A 71 9.86 -12.40 -6.82
N THR A 72 10.71 -12.87 -5.92
CA THR A 72 10.28 -13.53 -4.68
C THR A 72 9.69 -12.52 -3.71
N ASP A 73 10.35 -11.39 -3.50
CA ASP A 73 9.84 -10.29 -2.66
C ASP A 73 8.52 -9.73 -3.19
N GLY A 74 8.42 -9.53 -4.51
CA GLY A 74 7.17 -9.10 -5.16
C GLY A 74 6.02 -10.09 -4.97
N LYS A 75 6.29 -11.41 -5.02
CA LYS A 75 5.26 -12.43 -4.69
C LYS A 75 4.85 -12.36 -3.22
N LEU A 76 5.81 -12.13 -2.33
CA LEU A 76 5.54 -12.00 -0.91
C LEU A 76 4.62 -10.80 -0.64
N PHE A 77 4.93 -9.64 -1.21
CA PHE A 77 4.12 -8.42 -1.07
C PHE A 77 2.71 -8.61 -1.63
N CYS A 78 2.60 -9.20 -2.82
CA CYS A 78 1.32 -9.57 -3.44
C CYS A 78 0.49 -10.50 -2.52
N MET A 79 1.12 -11.49 -1.90
CA MET A 79 0.45 -12.40 -0.96
C MET A 79 -0.01 -11.66 0.30
N SER A 80 0.84 -10.80 0.86
CA SER A 80 0.54 -10.02 2.07
C SER A 80 -0.71 -9.16 1.91
N VAL A 81 -0.87 -8.42 0.81
CA VAL A 81 -2.06 -7.57 0.62
C VAL A 81 -3.33 -8.41 0.40
N LYS A 82 -3.21 -9.57 -0.26
CA LYS A 82 -4.37 -10.45 -0.47
C LYS A 82 -4.88 -11.07 0.83
N LEU A 83 -3.96 -11.45 1.72
CA LEU A 83 -4.29 -12.08 3.01
C LEU A 83 -4.70 -11.06 4.07
N PHE A 84 -3.98 -9.93 4.17
CA PHE A 84 -4.08 -8.99 5.30
C PHE A 84 -4.53 -7.58 4.91
N GLY A 85 -4.79 -7.32 3.62
CA GLY A 85 -5.09 -5.96 3.13
C GLY A 85 -6.52 -5.48 3.38
N GLU A 86 -7.45 -6.34 3.84
CA GLU A 86 -8.85 -5.95 4.03
C GLU A 86 -9.06 -4.84 5.06
N PRO A 87 -8.44 -4.86 6.26
CA PRO A 87 -8.53 -3.76 7.21
C PRO A 87 -8.03 -2.43 6.62
N ALA A 88 -6.89 -2.45 5.92
CA ALA A 88 -6.31 -1.27 5.28
C ALA A 88 -7.25 -0.69 4.20
N TYR A 89 -7.82 -1.56 3.35
CA TYR A 89 -8.80 -1.16 2.33
C TYR A 89 -10.03 -0.48 2.95
N LYS A 90 -10.59 -1.05 4.03
CA LYS A 90 -11.73 -0.46 4.74
C LYS A 90 -11.37 0.86 5.41
N ALA A 91 -10.18 0.99 5.97
CA ALA A 91 -9.71 2.21 6.63
C ALA A 91 -9.56 3.37 5.62
N ALA A 92 -8.99 3.10 4.44
CA ALA A 92 -8.87 4.09 3.36
C ALA A 92 -10.23 4.69 2.95
N GLY A 93 -11.27 3.85 2.86
CA GLY A 93 -12.63 4.30 2.54
C GLY A 93 -13.24 5.25 3.58
N LYS A 94 -12.92 5.07 4.86
CA LYS A 94 -13.40 5.93 5.96
C LYS A 94 -12.76 7.32 5.94
N GLN A 95 -11.54 7.43 5.42
CA GLN A 95 -10.86 8.72 5.27
C GLN A 95 -11.59 9.60 4.24
N LYS A 96 -12.06 9.00 3.14
CA LYS A 96 -12.83 9.70 2.10
C LYS A 96 -14.15 10.29 2.63
N THR A 97 -14.82 9.61 3.55
CA THR A 97 -16.06 10.11 4.18
C THR A 97 -15.80 11.25 5.15
N THR A 98 -14.66 11.27 5.85
CA THR A 98 -14.35 12.31 6.85
C THR A 98 -13.93 13.63 6.20
N THR A 99 -13.21 13.58 5.07
CA THR A 99 -12.79 14.79 4.33
C THR A 99 -13.95 15.51 3.65
N THR A 100 -15.07 14.82 3.38
CA THR A 100 -16.28 15.43 2.79
C THR A 100 -17.24 16.02 3.84
N THR A 101 -17.08 15.68 5.12
CA THR A 101 -17.99 16.11 6.21
C THR A 101 -17.31 17.04 7.22
N SER A 102 -16.20 17.69 6.86
CA SER A 102 -15.57 18.74 7.69
C SER A 102 -16.11 20.15 7.42
N SER A 103 -17.41 20.25 7.09
CA SER A 103 -18.20 21.42 7.45
C SER A 103 -19.54 20.92 7.99
N MET A 104 -19.82 21.27 9.25
CA MET A 104 -21.02 20.97 10.04
C MET A 104 -20.98 19.65 10.83
N ALA A 105 -20.39 19.67 12.03
CA ALA A 105 -21.13 19.73 13.30
C ALA A 105 -20.17 19.51 14.49
N ASN A 106 -20.20 20.45 15.44
CA ASN A 106 -19.87 20.16 16.84
C ASN A 106 -20.89 19.12 17.35
N ASP A 107 -20.46 18.14 18.14
CA ASP A 107 -20.80 18.10 19.57
C ASP A 107 -20.17 16.89 20.28
N ASN A 108 -19.98 17.13 21.56
CA ASN A 108 -19.32 16.41 22.65
C ASN A 108 -19.94 15.05 23.02
N GLU A 109 -19.11 14.18 23.63
CA GLU A 109 -19.37 13.04 24.56
C GLU A 109 -18.44 11.86 24.19
N GLY A 110 -17.47 11.41 25.00
CA GLY A 110 -17.54 10.98 26.40
C GLY A 110 -17.66 9.45 26.44
N CYS A 111 -16.60 8.72 26.81
CA CYS A 111 -16.66 7.27 26.99
C CYS A 111 -16.27 6.90 28.43
N GLU A 112 -17.25 6.39 29.17
CA GLU A 112 -17.11 5.66 30.45
C GLU A 112 -16.31 4.35 30.28
#